data_AF-U5SD02-F1
#
_entry.id   AF-U5SD02-F1
#
_cell.length_a   1.000
_cell.length_b   1.000
_cell.length_c   1.000
_cell.angle_alpha   90.00
_cell.angle_beta   90.00
_cell.angle_gamma   90.00
#
_symmetry.space_group_name_H-M   'P 1'
#
loop_
_entity.id
_entity.type
_entity.pdbx_description
1 polymer ?
#
loop_
_entity_poly.entity_id
_entity_poly.type
_entity_poly.pdbx_seq_one_letter_code
_entity_poly.pdbx_strand_id
1 'polypeptide(L)' 'MLKNGLFMMTIGFIAVILGLTSLDEHRIIILGIGILLIVLGFILYNTAEKKED' A
#
# COMPACT_ATOMS: atom_id res chain seq x y z
N MET A 1 -3.88 2.85 -15.86
CA MET A 1 -4.16 2.34 -14.50
C MET A 1 -2.89 2.10 -13.67
N LEU A 2 -1.71 2.08 -14.29
CA LEU A 2 -0.40 2.00 -13.63
C LEU A 2 -0.18 3.06 -12.54
N LYS A 3 -0.54 4.33 -12.82
CA LYS A 3 -0.42 5.45 -11.88
C LYS A 3 -1.21 5.24 -10.59
N ASN A 4 -2.34 4.52 -10.65
CA ASN A 4 -3.20 4.28 -9.49
C ASN A 4 -2.64 3.15 -8.61
N GLY A 5 -2.06 2.11 -9.20
CA GLY A 5 -1.37 1.04 -8.46
C GLY A 5 -0.13 1.57 -7.74
N LEU A 6 0.69 2.37 -8.44
CA LEU A 6 1.87 3.01 -7.85
C LEU A 6 1.49 3.96 -6.71
N PHE A 7 0.46 4.79 -6.90
CA PHE A 7 -0.04 5.70 -5.86
C PHE A 7 -0.52 4.96 -4.61
N MET A 8 -1.27 3.86 -4.79
CA MET A 8 -1.77 3.05 -3.68
C MET A 8 -0.65 2.35 -2.91
N MET A 9 0.38 1.87 -3.60
CA MET A 9 1.60 1.34 -2.97
C MET A 9 2.31 2.41 -2.14
N THR A 10 2.48 3.63 -2.67
CA THR A 10 3.12 4.74 -1.95
C THR A 10 2.36 5.13 -0.68
N ILE A 11 1.02 5.23 -0.74
CA ILE A 11 0.20 5.49 0.45
C ILE A 11 0.36 4.38 1.48
N GLY A 12 0.30 3.11 1.04
CA GLY A 12 0.50 1.97 1.93
C GLY A 12 1.87 1.99 2.61
N PHE A 13 2.92 2.38 1.88
CA PHE A 13 4.27 2.51 2.42
C PHE A 13 4.36 3.63 3.48
N ILE A 14 3.75 4.79 3.22
CA ILE A 14 3.68 5.89 4.19
C ILE A 14 2.91 5.45 5.45
N ALA A 15 1.79 4.74 5.30
CA ALA A 15 1.01 4.23 6.42
C ALA A 15 1.81 3.23 7.27
N VAL A 16 2.62 2.36 6.64
CA VAL A 16 3.53 1.46 7.36
C VAL A 16 4.57 2.24 8.15
N ILE A 17 5.20 3.27 7.55
CA ILE A 17 6.17 4.12 8.25
C ILE A 17 5.53 4.76 9.47
N LEU A 18 4.35 5.39 9.30
CA LEU A 18 3.62 6.03 10.40
C LEU A 18 3.26 5.02 11.50
N GLY A 19 2.80 3.83 11.12
CA GLY A 19 2.54 2.73 12.05
C GLY A 19 3.79 2.33 12.82
N LEU A 20 4.93 2.14 12.16
CA LEU A 20 6.19 1.76 12.82
C LEU A 20 6.71 2.84 13.77
N THR A 21 6.45 4.12 13.48
CA THR A 21 6.85 5.24 14.33
C THR A 21 5.88 5.56 15.47
N SER A 22 4.67 5.00 15.47
CA SER A 22 3.66 5.24 16.50
C SER A 22 3.84 4.30 17.71
N LEU A 23 3.58 4.85 18.91
CA LEU A 23 3.55 4.11 20.17
C LEU A 23 2.12 3.77 20.63
N ASP A 24 1.11 4.01 19.78
CA ASP A 24 -0.30 3.80 20.12
C ASP A 24 -0.72 2.33 20.05
N GLU A 25 -1.77 1.97 20.79
CA GLU A 25 -2.39 0.63 20.78
C GLU A 25 -2.89 0.22 19.38
N HIS A 26 -3.24 1.19 18.54
CA HIS A 26 -3.72 0.97 17.17
C HIS A 26 -2.61 0.70 16.16
N ARG A 27 -1.32 0.69 16.57
CA ARG A 27 -0.17 0.43 15.69
C ARG A 27 -0.38 -0.78 14.78
N ILE A 28 -0.82 -1.90 15.34
CA ILE A 28 -0.98 -3.16 14.59
C ILE A 28 -2.03 -3.02 13.49
N ILE A 29 -3.09 -2.25 13.74
CA ILE A 29 -4.15 -1.98 12.76
C ILE A 29 -3.61 -1.12 11.63
N ILE A 30 -2.87 -0.05 11.96
CA ILE A 30 -2.27 0.86 10.97
C ILE A 30 -1.28 0.11 10.07
N LEU A 31 -0.43 -0.73 10.66
CA LEU A 31 0.49 -1.60 9.93
C LEU A 31 -0.25 -2.58 9.02
N GLY A 32 -1.30 -3.22 9.53
CA GLY A 32 -2.13 -4.13 8.75
C GLY A 32 -2.76 -3.46 7.53
N ILE A 33 -3.34 -2.27 7.71
CA ILE A 33 -3.93 -1.47 6.63
C ILE A 33 -2.86 -1.08 5.62
N GLY A 34 -1.68 -0.63 6.07
CA GLY A 34 -0.59 -0.24 5.19
C GLY A 34 -0.09 -1.38 4.31
N ILE A 35 0.13 -2.56 4.91
CA ILE A 35 0.52 -3.77 4.17
C ILE A 35 -0.56 -4.15 3.14
N LEU A 36 -1.84 -4.09 3.54
CA LEU A 36 -2.96 -4.46 2.67
C LEU A 36 -3.06 -3.50 1.47
N LEU A 37 -2.84 -2.20 1.67
CA LEU A 37 -2.76 -1.20 0.60
C LEU A 37 -1.59 -1.46 -0.36
N ILE A 38 -0.42 -1.87 0.15
CA ILE A 38 0.72 -2.23 -0.71
C ILE A 38 0.37 -3.44 -1.58
N VAL A 39 -0.22 -4.48 -0.99
CA VAL A 39 -0.61 -5.70 -1.72
C VAL A 39 -1.65 -5.38 -2.80
N LEU A 40 -2.69 -4.61 -2.47
CA LEU A 40 -3.70 -4.20 -3.45
C LEU A 40 -3.12 -3.31 -4.54
N GLY A 41 -2.26 -2.35 -4.17
CA GLY A 41 -1.56 -1.49 -5.12
C GLY A 41 -0.67 -2.29 -6.08
N PHE A 42 0.03 -3.31 -5.58
CA PHE A 42 0.85 -4.22 -6.38
C PHE A 42 0.00 -5.04 -7.35
N ILE A 43 -1.13 -5.61 -6.90
CA ILE A 43 -2.05 -6.35 -7.77
C ILE A 43 -2.58 -5.44 -8.89
N LEU A 44 -3.00 -4.21 -8.55
CA LEU A 44 -3.49 -3.23 -9.52
C LEU A 44 -2.41 -2.80 -10.51
N TYR A 45 -1.18 -2.60 -10.05
CA TYR A 45 -0.03 -2.26 -10.88
C TYR A 45 0.26 -3.38 -11.89
N ASN A 46 0.46 -4.60 -11.39
CA ASN A 46 0.79 -5.76 -12.21
C ASN A 46 -0.34 -6.15 -13.18
N THR A 47 -1.61 -6.00 -12.77
CA THR A 47 -2.76 -6.24 -13.65
C THR A 47 -2.87 -5.18 -14.74
N ALA A 48 -2.50 -3.93 -14.44
CA ALA A 48 -2.50 -2.86 -15.43
C ALA A 48 -1.35 -3.00 -16.42
N GLU A 49 -0.15 -3.36 -15.95
CA GLU A 49 1.04 -3.58 -16.78
C GLU A 49 0.80 -4.71 -17.79
N LYS A 50 0.24 -5.84 -17.35
CA LYS A 50 -0.15 -6.97 -18.22
C LYS A 50 -1.28 -6.70 -19.22
N LYS A 51 -1.93 -5.53 -19.14
CA LYS A 51 -2.96 -5.10 -20.11
C LYS A 51 -2.43 -4.10 -21.13
N GLU A 52 -1.27 -3.50 -20.87
CA GLU A 52 -0.60 -2.59 -21.81
C GLU A 52 0.35 -3.36 -22.75
N ASP A 53 0.75 -4.59 -22.40
CA ASP A 53 1.34 -5.60 -23.29
C ASP A 53 0.27 -6.44 -24.02
#